data_AF-A0A2U8ZUS9-F1
#
_entry.id   AF-A0A2U8ZUS9-F1
#
_cell.length_a   1.000
_cell.length_b   1.000
_cell.length_c   1.000
_cell.angle_alpha   90.00
_cell.angle_beta   90.00
_cell.angle_gamma   90.00
#
_symmetry.space_group_name_H-M   'P 1'
#
loop_
_entity.id
_entity.type
_entity.pdbx_description
1 polymer ?
#
loop_
_entity_poly.entity_id
_entity_poly.type
_entity_poly.pdbx_seq_one_letter_code
_entity_poly.pdbx_strand_id
1 'polypeptide(L)'
;EEYEPVSSPNATKIFVNGVWVGVHRDPAHLVSTVQNLRRKGMISHEVSLIRDIRDREFKIFTDAGRVCRPLFVIENNPASPNRGNLVLTKQMLEQLEQDKQDLAARAAGGDGDDMDKAKLGWYRLINNGVVEYVDAEEEETIMIVMTPEDLLISQQL
;
A
#
# COMPACT_ATOMS: atom_id res chain seq x y z
N GLU A 1 -2.22 26.96 -17.20
CA GLU A 1 -2.40 27.90 -16.08
C GLU A 1 -1.07 27.92 -15.34
N GLU A 2 -0.30 29.00 -15.46
CA GLU A 2 1.03 29.10 -14.84
C GLU A 2 0.85 29.28 -13.33
N TYR A 3 1.54 28.44 -12.54
CA TYR A 3 1.47 28.51 -11.09
C TYR A 3 2.22 29.74 -10.57
N GLU A 4 1.51 30.66 -9.90
CA GLU A 4 2.13 31.76 -9.16
C GLU A 4 2.43 31.35 -7.71
N PRO A 5 3.72 31.23 -7.30
CA PRO A 5 4.11 30.77 -5.97
C PRO A 5 3.57 31.63 -4.81
N VAL A 6 3.30 32.90 -5.08
CA VAL A 6 2.84 33.88 -4.09
C VAL A 6 1.37 33.66 -3.72
N SER A 7 0.57 33.09 -4.62
CA SER A 7 -0.88 32.91 -4.43
C SER A 7 -1.24 31.76 -3.48
N SER A 8 -0.32 30.80 -3.26
CA SER A 8 -0.57 29.59 -2.47
C SER A 8 0.70 29.09 -1.78
N PRO A 9 1.23 29.82 -0.77
CA PRO A 9 2.51 29.50 -0.13
C PRO A 9 2.52 28.13 0.60
N ASN A 10 1.33 27.61 0.94
CA ASN A 10 1.16 26.34 1.65
C ASN A 10 0.78 25.16 0.72
N ALA A 11 0.79 25.36 -0.60
CA ALA A 11 0.53 24.26 -1.51
C ALA A 11 1.68 23.24 -1.52
N THR A 12 1.32 21.97 -1.67
CA THR A 12 2.27 20.86 -1.81
C THR A 12 2.54 20.62 -3.28
N LYS A 13 3.81 20.51 -3.66
CA LYS A 13 4.22 20.19 -5.03
C LYS A 13 3.98 18.71 -5.31
N ILE A 14 3.53 18.39 -6.52
CA ILE A 14 3.32 17.00 -6.95
C ILE A 14 4.35 16.66 -8.01
N PHE A 15 5.09 15.58 -7.80
CA PHE A 15 6.07 15.05 -8.75
C PHE A 15 5.66 13.66 -9.20
N VAL A 16 5.83 13.37 -10.49
CA VAL A 16 5.66 12.04 -11.07
C VAL A 16 6.94 11.69 -11.82
N ASN A 17 7.67 10.66 -11.38
CA ASN A 17 8.97 10.26 -11.92
C ASN A 17 9.95 11.44 -12.04
N GLY A 18 10.00 12.28 -11.00
CA GLY A 18 10.84 13.48 -10.95
C GLY A 18 10.33 14.69 -11.75
N VAL A 19 9.28 14.55 -12.56
CA VAL A 19 8.66 15.66 -13.29
C VAL A 19 7.67 16.37 -12.39
N TRP A 20 7.83 17.69 -12.22
CA TRP A 20 6.85 18.52 -11.51
C TRP A 20 5.59 18.67 -12.36
N VAL A 21 4.46 18.14 -11.88
CA VAL A 21 3.19 18.16 -12.63
C VAL A 21 2.24 19.27 -12.16
N GLY A 22 2.41 19.76 -10.93
CA GLY A 22 1.56 20.81 -10.38
C GLY A 22 1.60 20.89 -8.86
N VAL A 23 0.57 21.51 -8.29
CA VAL A 23 0.46 21.69 -6.84
C VAL A 23 -0.93 21.29 -6.34
N HIS A 24 -1.02 20.94 -5.06
CA HIS A 24 -2.29 20.65 -4.41
C HIS A 24 -2.37 21.35 -3.05
N ARG A 25 -3.54 21.93 -2.73
CA ARG A 25 -3.77 22.65 -1.46
C ARG A 25 -4.03 21.70 -0.28
N ASP A 26 -4.62 20.54 -0.55
CA ASP A 26 -4.90 19.50 0.45
C ASP A 26 -4.18 18.19 0.10
N PRO A 27 -2.88 18.06 0.39
CA PRO A 27 -2.12 16.86 0.06
C PRO A 27 -2.58 15.63 0.85
N ALA A 28 -3.18 15.80 2.02
CA ALA A 28 -3.58 14.67 2.87
C ALA A 28 -4.72 13.88 2.21
N HIS A 29 -5.73 14.60 1.69
CA HIS A 29 -6.81 13.98 0.93
C HIS A 29 -6.32 13.31 -0.36
N LEU A 30 -5.41 13.97 -1.09
CA LEU A 30 -4.83 13.42 -2.32
C LEU A 30 -4.07 12.12 -2.06
N VAL A 31 -3.15 12.12 -1.08
CA VAL A 31 -2.35 10.95 -0.72
C VAL A 31 -3.24 9.77 -0.32
N SER A 32 -4.25 10.02 0.54
CA SER A 32 -5.21 8.98 0.94
C SER A 32 -5.97 8.41 -0.26
N THR A 33 -6.39 9.28 -1.19
CA THR A 33 -7.09 8.86 -2.41
C THR A 33 -6.19 7.96 -3.27
N VAL A 34 -4.96 8.37 -3.55
CA VAL A 34 -4.04 7.60 -4.41
C VAL A 34 -3.61 6.29 -3.74
N GLN A 35 -3.37 6.29 -2.42
CA GLN A 35 -3.14 5.06 -1.66
C GLN A 35 -4.33 4.10 -1.76
N ASN A 36 -5.56 4.60 -1.65
CA ASN A 36 -6.76 3.77 -1.82
C ASN A 36 -6.91 3.22 -3.24
N LEU A 37 -6.51 3.98 -4.28
CA LEU A 37 -6.49 3.48 -5.66
C LEU A 37 -5.49 2.33 -5.84
N ARG A 38 -4.30 2.46 -5.24
CA ARG A 38 -3.26 1.41 -5.20
C ARG A 38 -3.77 0.16 -4.47
N ARG A 39 -4.34 0.31 -3.27
CA ARG A 39 -4.92 -0.81 -2.48
C ARG A 39 -6.03 -1.56 -3.22
N LYS A 40 -6.83 -0.85 -4.03
CA LYS A 40 -7.89 -1.45 -4.85
C LYS A 40 -7.38 -2.09 -6.15
N GLY A 41 -6.07 -2.02 -6.42
CA GLY A 41 -5.46 -2.54 -7.64
C GLY A 41 -5.76 -1.71 -8.90
N MET A 42 -6.32 -0.50 -8.77
CA MET A 42 -6.51 0.41 -9.91
C MET A 42 -5.18 1.03 -10.38
N ILE A 43 -4.22 1.13 -9.47
CA ILE A 43 -2.83 1.49 -9.74
C ILE A 43 -1.98 0.27 -9.36
N SER A 44 -0.89 0.03 -10.08
CA SER A 44 0.03 -1.08 -9.76
C SER A 44 0.50 -0.99 -8.31
N HIS A 45 0.55 -2.15 -7.64
CA HIS A 45 1.05 -2.28 -6.26
C HIS A 45 2.52 -1.89 -6.11
N GLU A 46 3.26 -1.75 -7.20
CA GLU A 46 4.67 -1.35 -7.27
C GLU A 46 4.88 0.18 -7.38
N VAL A 47 3.80 0.95 -7.53
CA VAL A 47 3.89 2.41 -7.53
C VAL A 47 4.18 2.91 -6.13
N SER A 48 5.25 3.67 -5.95
CA SER A 48 5.58 4.25 -4.65
C SER A 48 5.03 5.64 -4.50
N LEU A 49 4.56 5.91 -3.28
CA LEU A 49 3.82 7.11 -2.92
C LEU A 49 4.49 7.75 -1.71
N ILE A 50 5.35 8.75 -1.92
CA ILE A 50 6.13 9.37 -0.86
C ILE A 50 5.60 10.77 -0.59
N ARG A 51 5.18 11.02 0.64
CA ARG A 51 4.74 12.34 1.10
C ARG A 51 5.79 12.95 2.01
N ASP A 52 6.59 13.87 1.47
CA ASP A 52 7.48 14.69 2.27
C ASP A 52 6.73 15.89 2.86
N ILE A 53 6.46 15.83 4.17
CA ILE A 53 5.73 16.88 4.90
C ILE A 53 6.63 18.12 5.10
N ARG A 54 7.94 17.94 5.24
CA ARG A 54 8.89 19.05 5.52
C ARG A 54 9.09 19.89 4.28
N ASP A 55 9.38 19.24 3.16
CA ASP A 55 9.64 19.91 1.88
C ASP A 55 8.36 20.25 1.11
N ARG A 56 7.21 19.80 1.62
CA ARG A 56 5.87 19.97 1.00
C ARG A 56 5.85 19.40 -0.40
N GLU A 57 6.24 18.13 -0.52
CA GLU A 57 6.28 17.40 -1.78
C GLU A 57 5.52 16.09 -1.68
N PHE A 58 4.80 15.74 -2.73
CA PHE A 58 4.22 14.43 -2.93
C PHE A 58 4.81 13.85 -4.21
N LYS A 59 5.60 12.78 -4.05
CA LYS A 59 6.35 12.13 -5.13
C LYS A 59 5.71 10.79 -5.45
N ILE A 60 5.47 10.55 -6.73
CA ILE A 60 4.91 9.31 -7.25
C ILE A 60 5.96 8.71 -8.19
N PHE A 61 6.40 7.49 -7.91
CA PHE A 61 7.33 6.75 -8.74
C PHE A 61 6.65 5.54 -9.35
N THR A 62 6.70 5.46 -10.68
CA THR A 62 6.14 4.37 -11.49
C THR A 62 7.21 3.71 -12.36
N ASP A 63 8.47 4.08 -12.18
CA ASP A 63 9.61 3.51 -12.87
C ASP A 63 9.96 2.11 -12.32
N ALA A 64 10.65 1.34 -13.15
CA ALA A 64 11.11 -0.01 -12.80
C ALA A 64 12.51 0.04 -12.17
N GLY A 65 12.88 -1.03 -11.45
CA GLY A 65 14.22 -1.20 -10.88
C GLY A 65 14.34 -0.82 -9.40
N ARG A 66 13.26 -0.31 -8.79
CA ARG A 66 13.17 -0.12 -7.34
C ARG A 66 13.05 -1.48 -6.64
N VAL A 67 13.76 -1.63 -5.52
CA VAL A 67 13.69 -2.83 -4.68
C VAL A 67 12.59 -2.62 -3.66
N CYS A 68 11.61 -3.52 -3.66
CA CYS A 68 10.50 -3.49 -2.72
C CYS A 68 10.56 -4.68 -1.77
N ARG A 69 10.11 -4.48 -0.53
CA ARG A 69 9.85 -5.55 0.44
C ARG A 69 8.35 -5.62 0.75
N PRO A 70 7.75 -6.81 0.81
CA PRO A 70 6.36 -6.94 1.26
C PRO A 70 6.26 -6.81 2.79
N LEU A 71 5.34 -5.98 3.26
CA LEU A 71 5.04 -5.78 4.68
C LEU A 71 3.55 -6.00 4.96
N PHE A 72 3.23 -6.46 6.16
CA PHE A 72 1.84 -6.54 6.61
C PHE A 72 1.28 -5.17 6.97
N VAL A 73 0.04 -4.93 6.58
CA VAL A 73 -0.64 -3.65 6.83
C VAL A 73 -1.29 -3.64 8.21
N ILE A 74 -1.16 -2.52 8.91
CA ILE A 74 -1.93 -2.20 10.12
C ILE A 74 -3.16 -1.38 9.73
N GLU A 75 -4.32 -1.78 10.24
CA GLU A 75 -5.55 -1.02 10.08
C GLU A 75 -5.50 0.25 10.93
N ASN A 76 -5.51 1.41 10.30
CA ASN A 76 -5.44 2.71 10.98
C ASN A 76 -6.71 3.56 10.80
N ASN A 77 -7.72 3.07 10.07
CA ASN A 77 -8.97 3.81 9.88
C ASN A 77 -9.71 3.98 11.23
N PRO A 78 -9.96 5.22 11.69
CA PRO A 78 -10.71 5.51 12.92
C PRO A 78 -12.09 4.88 13.00
N ALA A 79 -12.73 4.64 11.84
CA ALA A 79 -14.05 4.02 11.76
C ALA A 79 -14.01 2.48 11.76
N SER A 80 -12.84 1.87 11.60
CA SER A 80 -12.70 0.42 11.56
C SER A 80 -12.68 -0.16 12.98
N PRO A 81 -13.48 -1.20 13.28
CA PRO A 81 -13.41 -1.88 14.58
C PRO A 81 -12.07 -2.60 14.80
N ASN A 82 -11.31 -2.86 13.72
CA ASN A 82 -9.99 -3.49 13.77
C ASN A 82 -8.84 -2.47 13.89
N ARG A 83 -9.13 -1.19 14.14
CA ARG A 83 -8.10 -0.15 14.25
C ARG A 83 -7.01 -0.51 15.25
N GLY A 84 -5.77 -0.26 14.86
CA GLY A 84 -4.56 -0.53 15.63
C GLY A 84 -4.04 -1.97 15.49
N ASN A 85 -4.74 -2.85 14.78
CA ASN A 85 -4.36 -4.25 14.62
C ASN A 85 -3.92 -4.57 13.19
N LEU A 86 -3.25 -5.71 13.03
CA LEU A 86 -2.94 -6.27 11.71
C LEU A 86 -4.23 -6.48 10.90
N VAL A 87 -4.18 -6.17 9.61
CA VAL A 87 -5.24 -6.52 8.66
C VAL A 87 -5.29 -8.03 8.43
N LEU A 88 -4.15 -8.71 8.57
CA LEU A 88 -4.07 -10.17 8.50
C LEU A 88 -4.82 -10.81 9.66
N THR A 89 -5.80 -11.66 9.35
CA THR A 89 -6.59 -12.41 10.34
C THR A 89 -6.34 -13.90 10.27
N LYS A 90 -6.65 -14.64 11.36
CA LYS A 90 -6.55 -16.11 11.38
C LYS A 90 -7.42 -16.78 10.30
N GLN A 91 -8.58 -16.22 10.02
CA GLN A 91 -9.47 -16.70 8.97
C GLN A 91 -8.79 -16.65 7.59
N MET A 92 -8.00 -15.60 7.30
CA MET A 92 -7.24 -15.51 6.06
C MET A 92 -6.13 -16.56 5.98
N LEU A 93 -5.51 -16.94 7.12
CA LEU A 93 -4.51 -18.01 7.17
C LEU A 93 -5.13 -19.37 6.86
N GLU A 94 -6.30 -19.67 7.43
CA GLU A 94 -7.05 -20.90 7.13
C GLU A 94 -7.41 -20.97 5.63
N GLN A 95 -7.86 -19.83 5.06
CA GLN A 95 -8.11 -19.74 3.62
C GLN A 95 -6.83 -19.93 2.79
N LEU A 96 -5.66 -19.46 3.24
CA LEU A 96 -4.40 -19.67 2.52
C LEU A 96 -3.99 -21.16 2.52
N GLU A 97 -4.22 -21.87 3.61
CA GLU A 97 -3.93 -23.31 3.67
C GLU A 97 -4.87 -24.10 2.75
N GLN A 98 -6.14 -23.69 2.65
CA GLN A 98 -7.06 -24.26 1.66
C GLN A 98 -6.60 -23.97 0.23
N ASP A 99 -6.23 -22.71 -0.07
CA ASP A 99 -5.73 -22.33 -1.40
C ASP A 99 -4.53 -23.18 -1.82
N LYS A 100 -3.63 -23.51 -0.88
CA LYS A 100 -2.47 -24.35 -1.14
C LYS A 100 -2.85 -25.76 -1.59
N GLN A 101 -3.88 -26.35 -0.98
CA GLN A 101 -4.41 -27.65 -1.37
C GLN A 101 -5.08 -27.59 -2.75
N ASP A 102 -5.88 -26.55 -2.99
CA ASP A 102 -6.58 -26.34 -4.25
C ASP A 102 -5.59 -26.10 -5.41
N LEU A 103 -4.55 -25.31 -5.18
CA LEU A 103 -3.49 -25.06 -6.15
C LEU A 103 -2.70 -26.34 -6.45
N ALA A 104 -2.40 -27.17 -5.45
CA ALA A 104 -1.74 -28.45 -5.65
C ALA A 104 -2.60 -29.44 -6.45
N ALA A 105 -3.90 -29.50 -6.18
CA ALA A 105 -4.84 -30.34 -6.93
C ALA A 105 -4.98 -29.88 -8.39
N ARG A 106 -5.05 -28.57 -8.64
CA ARG A 106 -5.14 -27.98 -9.98
C ARG A 106 -3.85 -28.09 -10.78
N ALA A 107 -2.68 -28.05 -10.13
CA ALA A 107 -1.41 -28.30 -10.79
C ALA A 107 -1.29 -29.75 -11.32
N ALA A 108 -1.99 -30.70 -10.70
CA ALA A 108 -2.04 -32.10 -11.14
C ALA A 108 -3.06 -32.35 -12.27
N GLY A 109 -4.10 -31.51 -12.39
CA GLY A 109 -5.12 -31.56 -13.45
C GLY A 109 -4.99 -30.34 -14.36
N GLY A 110 -4.09 -30.42 -15.35
CA GLY A 110 -3.70 -29.30 -16.21
C GLY A 110 -4.83 -28.70 -17.05
N ASP A 111 -5.60 -27.80 -16.46
CA ASP A 111 -6.21 -26.64 -17.11
C ASP A 111 -6.81 -25.72 -16.03
N GLY A 112 -5.93 -24.97 -15.36
CA GLY A 112 -6.32 -23.93 -14.42
C GLY A 112 -6.22 -22.58 -15.09
N ASP A 113 -7.37 -22.00 -15.44
CA ASP A 113 -7.50 -20.68 -16.06
C ASP A 113 -6.72 -19.62 -15.25
N ASP A 114 -5.87 -18.83 -15.90
CA ASP A 114 -4.92 -17.93 -15.23
C ASP A 114 -5.62 -16.86 -14.36
N MET A 115 -6.88 -16.53 -14.70
CA MET A 115 -7.73 -15.62 -13.94
C MET A 115 -8.11 -16.12 -12.54
N ASP A 116 -8.13 -17.43 -12.32
CA ASP A 116 -8.41 -18.02 -11.01
C ASP A 116 -7.16 -18.01 -10.10
N LYS A 117 -5.95 -18.13 -10.68
CA LYS A 117 -4.70 -18.08 -9.91
C LYS A 117 -4.45 -16.71 -9.28
N ALA A 118 -4.89 -15.63 -9.94
CA ALA A 118 -4.79 -14.27 -9.42
C ALA A 118 -5.68 -14.01 -8.19
N LYS A 119 -6.62 -14.92 -7.87
CA LYS A 119 -7.53 -14.81 -6.72
C LYS A 119 -7.13 -15.69 -5.54
N LEU A 120 -6.04 -16.43 -5.64
CA LEU A 120 -5.58 -17.38 -4.63
C LEU A 120 -4.20 -16.98 -4.09
N GLY A 121 -3.89 -17.48 -2.90
CA GLY A 121 -2.58 -17.38 -2.28
C GLY A 121 -2.12 -15.93 -2.09
N TRP A 122 -0.90 -15.66 -2.55
CA TRP A 122 -0.23 -14.38 -2.38
C TRP A 122 -0.94 -13.21 -3.04
N TYR A 123 -1.41 -13.38 -4.29
CA TYR A 123 -2.12 -12.34 -5.02
C TYR A 123 -3.40 -11.92 -4.31
N ARG A 124 -4.09 -12.86 -3.66
CA ARG A 124 -5.26 -12.54 -2.82
C ARG A 124 -4.89 -11.63 -1.66
N LEU A 125 -3.75 -11.87 -1.00
CA LEU A 125 -3.32 -11.04 0.13
C LEU A 125 -3.01 -9.60 -0.31
N ILE A 126 -2.33 -9.44 -1.44
CA ILE A 126 -2.04 -8.12 -1.99
C ILE A 126 -3.34 -7.41 -2.40
N ASN A 127 -4.20 -8.09 -3.17
CA ASN A 127 -5.45 -7.50 -3.66
C ASN A 127 -6.44 -7.16 -2.55
N ASN A 128 -6.38 -7.87 -1.42
CA ASN A 128 -7.17 -7.56 -0.22
C ASN A 128 -6.51 -6.49 0.67
N GLY A 129 -5.35 -5.95 0.28
CA GLY A 129 -4.62 -4.94 1.07
C GLY A 129 -4.07 -5.47 2.39
N VAL A 130 -3.87 -6.79 2.51
CA VAL A 130 -3.27 -7.43 3.69
C VAL A 130 -1.76 -7.21 3.72
N VAL A 131 -1.17 -7.20 2.52
CA VAL A 131 0.26 -7.00 2.29
C VAL A 131 0.44 -5.84 1.32
N GLU A 132 1.38 -4.96 1.62
CA GLU A 132 1.81 -3.87 0.74
C GLU A 132 3.30 -4.00 0.43
N TYR A 133 3.68 -3.73 -0.82
CA TYR A 133 5.07 -3.60 -1.20
C TYR A 133 5.57 -2.22 -0.79
N VAL A 134 6.68 -2.13 -0.08
CA VAL A 134 7.28 -0.85 0.28
C VAL A 134 8.70 -0.81 -0.27
N ASP A 135 9.04 0.27 -0.97
CA ASP A 135 10.40 0.50 -1.42
C ASP A 135 11.21 1.28 -0.39
N ALA A 136 12.52 1.39 -0.63
CA ALA A 136 13.44 2.04 0.29
C ALA A 136 13.13 3.53 0.55
N GLU A 137 12.51 4.24 -0.39
CA GLU A 137 12.18 5.67 -0.20
C GLU A 137 10.87 5.84 0.59
N GLU A 138 9.85 5.01 0.31
CA GLU A 138 8.60 4.99 1.07
C GLU A 138 8.85 4.60 2.54
N GLU A 139 9.81 3.70 2.79
CA GLU A 139 10.28 3.32 4.13
C GLU A 139 10.75 4.46 5.03
N GLU A 140 11.28 5.55 4.47
CA GLU A 140 11.71 6.70 5.27
C GLU A 140 10.52 7.48 5.88
N THR A 141 9.31 7.24 5.35
CA THR A 141 8.09 7.96 5.73
C THR A 141 7.07 7.12 6.50
N ILE A 142 7.25 5.81 6.54
CA ILE A 142 6.35 4.89 7.26
C ILE A 142 6.93 4.47 8.62
N MET A 143 6.05 3.98 9.49
CA MET A 143 6.44 3.38 10.76
C MET A 143 6.27 1.87 10.67
N ILE A 144 7.32 1.12 11.00
CA ILE A 144 7.32 -0.35 10.99
C ILE A 144 7.37 -0.84 12.43
N VAL A 145 6.43 -1.71 12.79
CA VAL A 145 6.47 -2.46 14.03
C VAL A 145 7.29 -3.73 13.81
N MET A 146 8.21 -4.03 14.73
CA MET A 146 9.13 -5.17 14.59
C MET A 146 8.44 -6.51 14.87
N THR A 147 7.60 -6.55 15.92
CA THR A 147 6.87 -7.75 16.30
C THR A 147 5.39 -7.46 16.56
N PRO A 148 4.48 -8.42 16.34
CA PRO A 148 3.07 -8.25 16.70
C PRO A 148 2.86 -7.95 18.20
N GLU A 149 3.75 -8.43 19.07
CA GLU A 149 3.72 -8.15 20.50
C GLU A 149 3.97 -6.66 20.80
N ASP A 150 4.93 -6.03 20.10
CA ASP A 150 5.20 -4.60 20.24
C ASP A 150 3.98 -3.74 19.87
N LEU A 151 3.18 -4.20 18.89
CA LEU A 151 1.93 -3.55 18.50
C LEU A 151 0.94 -3.53 19.67
N LEU A 152 0.79 -4.65 20.37
CA LEU A 152 -0.12 -4.75 21.53
C LEU A 152 0.32 -3.85 22.68
N ILE A 153 1.63 -3.76 22.93
CA ILE A 153 2.19 -2.88 23.96
C ILE A 153 1.90 -1.41 23.61
N SER A 154 2.06 -1.04 22.33
CA SER A 154 1.84 0.34 21.87
C SER A 154 0.40 0.82 22.02
N GLN A 155 -0.58 -0.09 22.07
CA GLN A 155 -1.99 0.25 22.28
C GLN A 155 -2.34 0.55 23.75
N GLN A 156 -1.49 0.16 24.71
CA GLN A 156 -1.74 0.33 26.15
C GLN A 156 -1.17 1.62 26.73
N LEU A 157 -0.33 2.32 25.95
CA LEU A 157 0.29 3.60 26.28
C LEU A 157 -0.60 4.77 25.84
#